data_AF-A0A5E4QB90-F1
#
_entry.id   AF-A0A5E4QB90-F1
#
_cell.length_a   1.000
_cell.length_b   1.000
_cell.length_c   1.000
_cell.angle_alpha   90.00
_cell.angle_beta   90.00
_cell.angle_gamma   90.00
#
_symmetry.space_group_name_H-M   'P 1'
#
loop_
_entity.id
_entity.type
_entity.pdbx_description
1 polymer ?
#
loop_
_entity_poly.entity_id
_entity_poly.type
_entity_poly.pdbx_seq_one_letter_code
_entity_poly.pdbx_strand_id
1 'polypeptide(L)'
;MIYCSVFIGGGGLSNGIILQRFPETNWEDTPFHDGIEWFCQPQGWALSTERSEPRFYVSVLTDVDANRHYCACLCFNETVAITPTKPADEDKSKTPCPLLNADCQSSSVQILLGK
;
A
#
# COMPACT_ATOMS: atom_id res chain seq x y z
N MET A 1 5.22 11.85 15.39
CA MET A 1 4.53 12.00 14.10
C MET A 1 5.21 11.06 13.13
N ILE A 2 4.66 9.87 12.95
CA ILE A 2 5.25 8.87 12.05
C ILE A 2 4.53 8.96 10.72
N TYR A 3 5.28 9.25 9.67
CA TYR A 3 4.82 9.17 8.28
C TYR A 3 5.21 7.80 7.74
N CYS A 4 4.30 7.11 7.05
CA CYS A 4 4.61 5.84 6.37
C CYS A 4 3.93 5.81 5.00
N SER A 5 4.71 5.56 3.94
CA SER A 5 4.18 5.34 2.59
C SER A 5 4.18 3.85 2.27
N VAL A 6 3.03 3.33 1.81
CA VAL A 6 2.85 1.91 1.46
C VAL A 6 2.53 1.76 -0.02
N PHE A 7 3.20 0.84 -0.72
CA PHE A 7 3.04 0.56 -2.16
C PHE A 7 2.70 -0.90 -2.46
N ILE A 8 2.00 -1.17 -3.58
CA ILE A 8 1.66 -2.51 -4.08
C ILE A 8 2.48 -2.83 -5.34
N GLY A 9 3.30 -3.87 -5.28
CA GLY A 9 4.03 -4.38 -6.43
C GLY A 9 3.16 -5.23 -7.37
N GLY A 10 3.28 -5.01 -8.69
CA GLY A 10 2.64 -5.86 -9.69
C GLY A 10 3.32 -7.22 -9.80
N GLY A 11 2.67 -8.29 -9.32
CA GLY A 11 3.21 -9.65 -9.38
C GLY A 11 2.32 -10.75 -8.79
N GLY A 12 1.01 -10.53 -8.67
CA GLY A 12 0.08 -11.53 -8.12
C GLY A 12 0.11 -11.69 -6.60
N LEU A 13 1.05 -11.03 -5.89
CA LEU A 13 1.12 -10.98 -4.43
C LEU A 13 0.73 -9.57 -3.96
N SER A 14 -0.46 -9.46 -3.37
CA SER A 14 -1.09 -8.19 -3.05
C SER A 14 -0.81 -7.80 -1.59
N ASN A 15 0.45 -7.48 -1.27
CA ASN A 15 0.85 -7.04 0.08
C ASN A 15 1.32 -5.59 0.04
N GLY A 16 1.01 -4.83 1.09
CA GLY A 16 1.57 -3.50 1.29
C GLY A 16 3.05 -3.58 1.69
N ILE A 17 3.89 -2.75 1.08
CA ILE A 17 5.31 -2.61 1.45
C ILE A 17 5.57 -1.18 1.92
N ILE A 18 6.21 -1.03 3.08
CA ILE A 18 6.66 0.27 3.60
C ILE A 18 7.81 0.77 2.72
N LEU A 19 7.59 1.84 1.97
CA LEU A 19 8.61 2.48 1.14
C LEU A 19 9.49 3.44 1.91
N GLN A 20 8.88 4.23 2.79
CA GLN A 20 9.58 5.28 3.52
C GLN A 20 8.87 5.55 4.83
N ARG A 21 9.67 5.78 5.88
CA ARG A 21 9.17 6.22 7.18
C ARG A 21 9.98 7.38 7.75
N PHE A 22 9.33 8.20 8.55
CA PHE A 22 9.98 9.29 9.29
C PHE A 22 9.48 9.34 10.73
N PRO A 23 10.38 9.48 11.73
CA PRO A 23 11.84 9.32 11.62
C PRO A 23 12.24 7.89 11.19
N GLU A 24 13.41 7.73 10.56
CA GLU A 24 13.89 6.41 10.16
C GLU A 24 14.20 5.50 11.36
N THR A 25 14.63 6.12 12.46
CA THR A 25 14.91 5.46 13.74
C THR A 25 13.72 5.58 14.68
N ASN A 26 13.40 4.49 15.38
CA ASN A 26 12.37 4.51 16.40
C ASN A 26 12.78 5.43 17.57
N TRP A 27 11.83 6.18 18.10
CA TRP A 27 12.00 6.94 19.34
C TRP A 27 11.30 6.19 20.48
N GLU A 28 11.85 6.24 21.68
CA GLU A 28 11.31 5.52 22.85
C GLU A 28 9.85 5.91 23.14
N ASP A 29 9.51 7.20 22.99
CA ASP A 29 8.15 7.69 23.23
C ASP A 29 7.17 7.39 22.08
N THR A 30 7.65 7.03 20.90
CA THR A 30 6.83 6.74 19.71
C THR A 30 7.42 5.57 18.94
N PRO A 31 7.24 4.33 19.43
CA PRO A 31 7.67 3.16 18.70
C PRO A 31 6.88 3.04 17.39
N PHE A 32 7.56 2.58 16.35
CA PHE A 32 6.88 2.16 15.12
C PHE A 32 6.13 0.85 15.39
N HIS A 33 4.88 0.76 14.95
CA HIS A 33 4.09 -0.46 15.07
C HIS A 33 4.44 -1.39 13.90
N ASP A 34 5.10 -2.52 14.19
CA ASP A 34 5.38 -3.54 13.18
C ASP A 34 4.06 -4.13 12.65
N GLY A 35 3.98 -4.35 11.34
CA GLY A 35 2.77 -4.86 10.68
C GLY A 35 1.71 -3.81 10.41
N ILE A 36 2.02 -2.50 10.56
CA ILE A 36 1.07 -1.42 10.27
C ILE A 36 0.56 -1.45 8.82
N GLU A 37 1.36 -1.99 7.90
CA GLU A 37 0.99 -2.20 6.50
C GLU A 37 -0.25 -3.12 6.36
N TRP A 38 -0.52 -4.00 7.31
CA TRP A 38 -1.73 -4.86 7.28
C TRP A 38 -3.01 -4.08 7.53
N PHE A 39 -2.93 -2.91 8.18
CA PHE A 39 -4.07 -2.04 8.46
C PHE A 39 -4.34 -1.01 7.37
N CYS A 40 -3.45 -0.90 6.37
CA CYS A 40 -3.51 0.15 5.36
C CYS A 40 -4.60 -0.09 4.28
N GLN A 41 -5.00 -1.35 4.05
CA GLN A 41 -6.17 -1.70 3.23
C GLN A 41 -6.92 -2.89 3.86
N PRO A 42 -7.87 -2.63 4.76
CA PRO A 42 -8.68 -3.71 5.35
C PRO A 42 -9.54 -4.43 4.31
N GLN A 43 -9.83 -3.81 3.17
CA GLN A 43 -10.56 -4.41 2.04
C GLN A 43 -9.68 -5.28 1.14
N GLY A 44 -8.39 -5.41 1.47
CA GLY A 44 -7.42 -6.08 0.63
C GLY A 44 -6.86 -5.18 -0.47
N TRP A 45 -5.86 -5.70 -1.17
CA TRP A 45 -5.06 -4.97 -2.14
C TRP A 45 -5.41 -5.47 -3.55
N ALA A 46 -5.84 -4.58 -4.44
CA ALA A 46 -6.17 -4.92 -5.82
C ALA A 46 -5.72 -3.83 -6.78
N LEU A 47 -5.34 -4.27 -7.98
CA LEU A 47 -5.14 -3.38 -9.11
C LEU A 47 -6.51 -2.98 -9.68
N SER A 48 -6.68 -1.69 -9.95
CA SER A 48 -7.92 -1.17 -10.53
C SER A 48 -7.65 -0.34 -11.78
N THR A 49 -8.52 -0.48 -12.77
CA THR A 49 -8.58 0.42 -13.93
C THR A 49 -9.57 1.57 -13.71
N GLU A 50 -10.34 1.53 -12.62
CA GLU A 50 -11.26 2.58 -12.24
C GLU A 50 -10.54 3.63 -11.39
N ARG A 51 -10.69 4.90 -11.78
CA ARG A 51 -10.15 6.03 -11.06
C ARG A 51 -10.98 6.29 -9.81
N SER A 52 -10.41 6.01 -8.64
CA SER A 52 -10.99 6.39 -7.35
C SER A 52 -10.46 7.76 -6.91
N GLU A 53 -11.31 8.55 -6.25
CA GLU A 53 -10.86 9.73 -5.52
C GLU A 53 -10.05 9.32 -4.27
N PRO A 54 -9.10 10.16 -3.82
CA PRO A 54 -8.41 9.94 -2.55
C PRO A 54 -9.40 9.89 -1.38
N ARG A 55 -9.15 8.98 -0.44
CA ARG A 55 -9.98 8.79 0.76
C ARG A 55 -9.16 9.08 2.01
N PHE A 56 -9.74 9.87 2.91
CA PHE A 56 -9.20 10.12 4.23
C PHE A 56 -10.03 9.37 5.28
N TYR A 57 -9.38 8.62 6.14
CA TYR A 57 -10.02 7.94 7.27
C TYR A 57 -9.09 7.89 8.48
N VAL A 58 -9.64 7.52 9.62
CA VAL A 58 -8.86 7.29 10.84
C VAL A 58 -8.91 5.81 11.19
N SER A 59 -7.74 5.18 11.29
CA SER A 59 -7.60 3.83 11.86
C SER A 59 -7.30 3.92 13.35
N VAL A 60 -7.82 2.98 14.14
CA VAL A 60 -7.60 2.92 15.59
C VAL A 60 -6.89 1.63 15.91
N LEU A 61 -5.61 1.73 16.27
CA LEU A 61 -4.80 0.59 16.73
C LEU A 61 -4.90 0.52 18.25
N THR A 62 -5.27 -0.65 18.77
CA THR A 62 -5.36 -0.86 20.23
C THR A 62 -4.23 -1.78 20.66
N ASP A 63 -3.44 -1.35 21.65
CA ASP A 63 -2.33 -2.15 22.17
C ASP A 63 -2.81 -3.18 23.22
N VAL A 64 -1.87 -3.94 23.78
CA VAL A 64 -2.13 -4.95 24.82
C VAL A 64 -2.61 -4.34 26.14
N ASP A 65 -2.29 -3.07 26.39
CA ASP A 65 -2.65 -2.29 27.58
C ASP A 65 -3.98 -1.52 27.40
N ALA A 66 -4.68 -1.75 26.28
CA ALA A 66 -5.92 -1.10 25.87
C ALA A 66 -5.82 0.40 25.54
N ASN A 67 -4.61 0.92 25.31
CA ASN A 67 -4.42 2.27 24.78
C ASN A 67 -4.82 2.32 23.30
N ARG A 68 -5.43 3.44 22.91
CA ARG A 68 -5.91 3.67 21.54
C ARG A 68 -4.99 4.65 20.83
N HIS A 69 -4.38 4.18 19.74
CA HIS A 69 -3.56 4.99 18.84
C HIS A 69 -4.39 5.36 17.61
N TYR A 70 -4.67 6.65 17.45
CA TYR A 70 -5.41 7.17 16.31
C TYR A 70 -4.45 7.50 15.17
N CYS A 71 -4.70 6.88 14.02
CA CYS A 71 -3.85 6.97 12.84
C CYS A 71 -4.65 7.68 11.74
N ALA A 72 -4.23 8.88 11.35
CA ALA A 72 -4.82 9.54 10.18
C ALA A 72 -4.24 8.89 8.91
N CYS A 73 -5.10 8.37 8.04
CA CYS A 73 -4.72 7.65 6.84
C CYS A 73 -5.25 8.39 5.60
N LEU A 74 -4.35 8.69 4.67
CA LEU A 74 -4.70 9.15 3.33
C LEU A 74 -4.42 8.03 2.33
N CYS A 75 -5.47 7.52 1.71
CA CYS A 75 -5.39 6.54 0.63
C CYS A 75 -5.60 7.22 -0.71
N PHE A 76 -4.76 6.91 -1.69
CA PHE A 76 -4.84 7.45 -3.04
C PHE A 76 -4.36 6.42 -4.04
N ASN A 77 -4.64 6.63 -5.32
CA ASN A 77 -4.27 5.69 -6.38
C ASN A 77 -3.23 6.34 -7.31
N GLU A 78 -2.20 5.59 -7.65
CA GLU A 78 -1.12 6.00 -8.57
C GLU A 78 -1.01 5.03 -9.74
N THR A 79 -0.67 5.54 -10.91
CA THR A 79 -0.48 4.73 -12.12
C THR A 79 0.73 3.82 -11.99
N VAL A 80 0.57 2.55 -12.31
CA VAL A 80 1.65 1.56 -12.28
C VAL A 80 2.04 1.20 -13.71
N ALA A 81 3.33 1.32 -14.03
CA ALA A 81 3.86 0.68 -15.22
C ALA A 81 4.02 -0.82 -14.92
N ILE A 82 3.17 -1.66 -15.50
CA ILE A 82 3.36 -3.11 -15.43
C ILE A 82 4.51 -3.46 -16.37
N THR A 83 5.73 -3.53 -15.84
CA THR A 83 6.86 -4.05 -16.61
C THR A 83 6.70 -5.55 -16.72
N PRO A 84 6.49 -6.13 -17.93
CA PRO A 84 6.45 -7.58 -18.07
C PRO A 84 7.82 -8.13 -17.66
N THR A 85 7.87 -8.88 -16.57
CA THR A 85 9.07 -9.65 -16.21
C THR A 85 9.27 -10.69 -17.32
N LYS A 86 10.48 -10.70 -17.89
CA LYS A 86 10.96 -11.49 -19.05
C LYS A 86 10.37 -12.93 -19.13
N PRO A 87 10.09 -13.47 -20.33
CA PRO A 87 9.28 -14.67 -20.51
C PRO A 87 10.00 -15.93 -20.04
N ALA A 88 9.26 -16.83 -19.38
CA ALA A 88 9.60 -18.24 -19.37
C ALA A 88 9.21 -18.83 -20.73
N ASP A 89 10.13 -19.56 -21.35
CA ASP A 89 10.11 -19.98 -22.75
C ASP A 89 8.80 -20.65 -23.24
N GLU A 90 8.45 -20.22 -24.46
CA GLU A 90 7.64 -20.82 -25.54
C GLU A 90 6.49 -21.81 -25.23
N ASP A 91 5.23 -21.34 -25.33
CA ASP A 91 4.29 -21.91 -26.32
C ASP A 91 3.17 -20.91 -26.72
N LYS A 92 2.68 -21.07 -27.95
CA LYS A 92 1.84 -20.16 -28.74
C LYS A 92 0.48 -19.83 -28.11
N SER A 93 0.28 -18.57 -27.73
CA SER A 93 -0.86 -17.76 -28.22
C SER A 93 -0.54 -16.27 -28.02
N LYS A 94 -0.36 -15.54 -29.13
CA LYS A 94 -0.28 -14.08 -29.09
C LYS A 94 -1.69 -13.52 -28.90
N THR A 95 -2.25 -13.67 -27.72
CA THR A 95 -3.19 -12.68 -27.24
C THR A 95 -2.32 -11.62 -26.58
N PRO A 96 -2.25 -10.38 -27.08
CA PRO A 96 -1.63 -9.30 -26.32
C PRO A 96 -2.27 -9.31 -24.94
N CYS A 97 -1.49 -9.41 -23.86
CA CYS A 97 -2.03 -9.23 -22.52
C CYS A 97 -2.79 -7.90 -22.54
N PRO A 98 -4.13 -7.88 -22.40
CA PRO A 98 -4.91 -6.65 -22.58
C PRO A 98 -4.52 -5.55 -21.58
N LEU A 99 -3.80 -5.93 -20.53
CA LEU A 99 -3.34 -5.09 -19.43
C LEU A 99 -2.12 -4.23 -19.76
N LEU A 100 -1.43 -4.44 -20.89
CA LEU A 100 -0.32 -3.56 -21.32
C LEU A 100 -0.80 -2.17 -21.77
N ASN A 101 -2.11 -2.00 -21.96
CA ASN A 101 -2.75 -0.73 -22.35
C ASN A 101 -3.75 -0.20 -21.31
N ALA A 102 -3.85 -0.85 -20.14
CA ALA A 102 -4.72 -0.37 -19.08
C ALA A 102 -3.94 0.61 -18.22
N ASP A 103 -4.45 1.82 -18.03
CA ASP A 103 -4.02 2.78 -17.00
C ASP A 103 -4.31 2.20 -15.62
N CYS A 104 -3.61 1.12 -15.28
CA CYS A 104 -3.79 0.34 -14.09
C CYS A 104 -3.23 1.13 -12.91
N GLN A 105 -4.02 1.27 -11.86
CA GLN A 105 -3.65 2.01 -10.67
C GLN A 105 -3.44 1.07 -9.49
N SER A 106 -2.38 1.34 -8.72
CA SER A 106 -2.13 0.76 -7.41
C SER A 106 -2.58 1.76 -6.35
N SER A 107 -3.19 1.26 -5.28
CA SER A 107 -3.45 2.07 -4.10
C SER A 107 -2.17 2.26 -3.29
N SER A 108 -1.90 3.51 -2.94
CA SER A 108 -0.86 3.95 -2.02
C SER A 108 -1.52 4.47 -0.74
N VAL A 109 -0.87 4.26 0.40
CA VAL A 109 -1.40 4.72 1.70
C VAL A 109 -0.33 5.49 2.45
N GLN A 110 -0.73 6.68 2.91
CA GLN A 110 0.07 7.55 3.73
C GLN A 110 -0.52 7.59 5.14
N ILE A 111 0.22 7.05 6.12
CA ILE A 111 -0.22 7.02 7.51
C ILE A 111 0.47 8.12 8.30
N LEU A 112 -0.30 8.78 9.15
CA LEU A 112 0.15 9.77 10.09
C LEU A 112 -0.22 9.35 11.52
N LEU A 113 0.78 8.92 12.29
CA LEU A 113 0.61 8.59 13.71
C LEU A 113 0.85 9.83 14.57
N GLY A 114 -0.20 10.29 15.26
CA GLY A 114 -0.11 11.34 16.27
C GLY A 114 0.64 10.87 17.53
N LYS A 115 1.26 11.81 18.26
CA LYS A 115 1.64 11.59 19.66
C LYS A 115 0.42 11.77 20.54
#